data_AF-A0AAU6EG63-F1
#
_entry.id   AF-A0AAU6EG63-F1
#
_cell.length_a   1.000
_cell.length_b   1.000
_cell.length_c   1.000
_cell.angle_alpha   90.00
_cell.angle_beta   90.00
_cell.angle_gamma   90.00
#
_symmetry.space_group_name_H-M   'P 1'
#
loop_
_entity.id
_entity.type
_entity.pdbx_description
1 polymer ?
#
loop_
_entity_poly.entity_id
_entity_poly.type
_entity_poly.pdbx_seq_one_letter_code
_entity_poly.pdbx_strand_id
1 'polypeptide(L)'
;MSGTPGLRMAASDMTALSLWTADAVVLFDWLLSVDLDQLPVRHMAQKQALMDLLQQLDRSIPGYTSEDIEQAQLLLTREMGL
;
A
#
# COMPACT_ATOMS: atom_id res chain seq x y z
N MET A 1 36.04 8.24 -4.81
CA MET A 1 35.18 7.21 -4.19
C MET A 1 33.99 7.92 -3.58
N SER A 2 32.93 8.15 -4.35
CA SER A 2 31.70 8.79 -3.84
C SER A 2 30.77 7.68 -3.39
N GLY A 3 30.83 7.34 -2.10
CA GLY A 3 29.79 6.52 -1.48
C GLY A 3 28.53 7.37 -1.37
N THR A 4 27.49 7.01 -2.12
CA THR A 4 26.14 7.52 -1.86
C THR A 4 25.82 7.27 -0.39
N PRO A 5 25.51 8.30 0.42
CA PRO A 5 25.18 8.09 1.82
C PRO A 5 23.92 7.21 1.84
N GLY A 6 24.08 5.97 2.30
CA GLY A 6 22.96 5.08 2.53
C GLY A 6 22.02 5.74 3.52
N LEU A 7 20.71 5.68 3.25
CA LEU A 7 19.67 6.13 4.17
C LEU A 7 19.94 5.50 5.55
N ARG A 8 20.37 6.32 6.52
CA ARG A 8 20.43 5.90 7.93
C ARG A 8 19.00 5.91 8.44
N MET A 9 18.37 4.75 8.44
CA MET A 9 17.02 4.57 8.96
C MET A 9 17.10 4.37 10.47
N ALA A 10 16.69 5.37 11.25
CA ALA A 10 16.28 5.12 12.62
C ALA A 10 14.91 4.43 12.59
N ALA A 11 14.63 3.55 13.57
CA ALA A 11 13.34 2.87 13.67
C ALA A 11 12.13 3.84 13.81
N SER A 12 12.39 5.11 14.12
CA SER A 12 11.37 6.16 14.25
C SER A 12 11.28 7.08 13.02
N ASP A 13 12.09 6.88 12.00
CA ASP A 13 12.02 7.70 10.78
C ASP A 13 10.77 7.33 10.00
N MET A 14 9.81 8.25 9.98
CA MET A 14 8.54 8.06 9.28
C MET A 14 8.63 8.68 7.88
N THR A 15 8.33 7.90 6.84
CA THR A 15 8.25 8.39 5.46
C THR A 15 6.79 8.61 5.08
N ALA A 16 6.46 9.78 4.57
CA ALA A 16 5.13 10.06 4.04
C ALA A 16 5.01 9.49 2.62
N LEU A 17 3.95 8.71 2.37
CA LEU A 17 3.56 8.25 1.04
C LEU A 17 2.31 8.99 0.61
N SER A 18 2.36 9.63 -0.54
CA SER A 18 1.18 10.24 -1.19
C SER A 18 0.69 9.28 -2.27
N LEU A 19 -0.55 8.84 -2.14
CA LEU A 19 -1.23 7.97 -3.10
C LEU A 19 -2.41 8.72 -3.71
N TRP A 20 -2.74 8.38 -4.96
CA TRP A 20 -4.02 8.76 -5.54
C TRP A 20 -5.13 7.99 -4.83
N THR A 21 -6.32 8.58 -4.74
CA THR A 21 -7.44 7.93 -4.05
C THR A 21 -7.78 6.57 -4.66
N ALA A 22 -7.75 6.45 -6.00
CA ALA A 22 -8.01 5.19 -6.68
C ALA A 22 -6.99 4.10 -6.33
N ASP A 23 -5.69 4.44 -6.34
CA ASP A 23 -4.61 3.53 -5.91
C ASP A 23 -4.82 3.06 -4.47
N ALA A 24 -5.10 4.00 -3.58
CA ALA A 24 -5.27 3.74 -2.16
C ALA A 24 -6.45 2.79 -1.90
N VAL A 25 -7.59 3.01 -2.57
CA VAL A 25 -8.79 2.15 -2.46
C VAL A 25 -8.50 0.74 -2.97
N VAL A 26 -7.90 0.59 -4.15
CA VAL A 26 -7.60 -0.72 -4.74
C VAL A 26 -6.57 -1.49 -3.89
N LEU A 27 -5.53 -0.81 -3.41
CA LEU A 27 -4.53 -1.42 -2.52
C LEU A 27 -5.13 -1.84 -1.19
N PHE A 28 -6.00 -1.01 -0.60
CA PHE A 28 -6.63 -1.32 0.67
C PHE A 28 -7.57 -2.53 0.56
N ASP A 29 -8.42 -2.56 -0.47
CA ASP A 29 -9.30 -3.69 -0.76
C ASP A 29 -8.51 -5.00 -0.95
N TRP A 30 -7.46 -4.94 -1.78
CA TRP A 30 -6.60 -6.11 -1.99
C TRP A 30 -5.96 -6.60 -0.68
N LEU A 31 -5.39 -5.69 0.13
CA LEU A 31 -4.76 -6.04 1.40
C LEU A 31 -5.75 -6.63 2.41
N LEU A 32 -7.01 -6.22 2.42
CA LEU A 32 -8.05 -6.82 3.27
C LEU A 32 -8.46 -8.21 2.79
N SER A 33 -8.44 -8.47 1.49
CA SER A 33 -8.86 -9.75 0.91
C SER A 33 -7.81 -10.86 1.02
N VAL A 34 -6.53 -10.49 1.16
CA VAL A 34 -5.42 -11.44 1.16
C VAL A 34 -5.10 -11.93 2.56
N ASP A 35 -4.95 -13.24 2.71
CA ASP A 35 -4.31 -13.83 3.88
C ASP A 35 -2.80 -13.54 3.82
N LEU A 36 -2.36 -12.52 4.56
CA LEU A 36 -0.95 -12.11 4.63
C LEU A 36 -0.05 -13.25 5.13
N ASP A 37 -0.58 -14.26 5.83
CA ASP A 37 0.22 -15.37 6.30
C ASP A 37 0.62 -16.36 5.21
N GLN A 38 -0.20 -16.44 4.16
CA GLN A 38 0.02 -17.30 2.99
C GLN A 38 0.83 -16.59 1.90
N LEU A 39 1.11 -15.30 2.02
CA LEU A 39 1.89 -14.58 1.03
C LEU A 39 3.34 -15.11 0.99
N PRO A 40 3.87 -15.41 -0.21
CA PRO A 40 5.26 -15.79 -0.37
C PRO A 40 6.16 -14.58 -0.06
N VAL A 41 6.68 -14.54 1.15
CA VAL A 41 7.63 -13.51 1.60
C VAL A 41 9.05 -14.08 1.69
N ARG A 42 10.03 -13.26 1.33
CA ARG A 42 11.46 -13.56 1.51
C ARG A 42 11.93 -13.24 2.92
N HIS A 43 11.25 -12.32 3.61
CA HIS A 43 11.59 -11.87 4.95
C HIS A 43 10.35 -11.42 5.74
N MET A 44 10.30 -11.71 7.05
CA MET A 44 9.14 -11.36 7.91
C MET A 44 8.85 -9.86 7.97
N ALA A 45 9.87 -9.01 7.83
CA ALA A 45 9.69 -7.56 7.75
C ALA A 45 8.80 -7.13 6.57
N GLN A 46 8.69 -7.92 5.51
CA GLN A 46 7.77 -7.62 4.40
C GLN A 46 6.31 -7.77 4.85
N LYS A 47 5.99 -8.80 5.64
CA LYS A 47 4.65 -8.94 6.25
C LYS A 47 4.37 -7.76 7.18
N GLN A 48 5.33 -7.41 8.03
CA GLN A 48 5.18 -6.27 8.93
C GLN A 48 4.91 -4.97 8.17
N ALA A 49 5.67 -4.68 7.12
CA ALA A 49 5.46 -3.49 6.31
C ALA A 49 4.08 -3.46 5.62
N LEU A 50 3.57 -4.61 5.16
CA LEU A 50 2.23 -4.73 4.59
C LEU A 50 1.13 -4.50 5.65
N MET A 51 1.30 -5.03 6.86
CA MET A 51 0.40 -4.78 7.98
C MET A 51 0.40 -3.30 8.39
N ASP A 52 1.57 -2.68 8.45
CA ASP A 52 1.71 -1.26 8.79
C ASP A 52 1.05 -0.38 7.71
N LEU A 53 1.22 -0.74 6.44
CA LEU A 53 0.54 -0.08 5.31
C LEU A 53 -0.98 -0.23 5.38
N LEU A 54 -1.48 -1.44 5.65
CA LEU A 54 -2.91 -1.69 5.82
C LEU A 54 -3.51 -0.81 6.91
N GLN A 55 -2.85 -0.72 8.08
CA GLN A 55 -3.29 0.15 9.17
C GLN A 55 -3.26 1.64 8.80
N GLN A 56 -2.28 2.07 8.00
CA GLN A 56 -2.22 3.45 7.53
C GLN A 56 -3.34 3.78 6.54
N LEU A 57 -3.63 2.87 5.61
CA LEU A 57 -4.72 3.00 4.65
C LEU A 57 -6.09 2.99 5.35
N ASP A 58 -6.30 2.11 6.34
CA ASP A 58 -7.53 2.06 7.14
C ASP A 58 -7.84 3.40 7.82
N ARG A 59 -6.80 4.06 8.36
CA ARG A 59 -6.92 5.40 8.95
C ARG A 59 -7.18 6.51 7.93
N SER A 60 -6.78 6.29 6.67
CA SER A 60 -6.78 7.33 5.62
C SER A 60 -7.99 7.25 4.71
N ILE A 61 -8.67 6.10 4.63
CA ILE A 61 -9.79 5.84 3.71
C ILE A 61 -11.05 5.48 4.52
N PRO A 62 -11.85 6.48 4.93
CA PRO A 62 -13.06 6.21 5.69
C PRO A 62 -14.18 5.65 4.79
N GLY A 63 -14.61 4.41 5.07
CA GLY A 63 -15.93 3.91 4.69
C GLY A 63 -16.24 3.89 3.19
N TYR A 64 -15.30 3.43 2.37
CA TYR A 64 -15.53 3.21 0.94
C TYR A 64 -16.48 2.03 0.70
N THR A 65 -17.18 2.08 -0.42
CA THR A 65 -18.17 1.10 -0.85
C THR A 65 -17.62 0.20 -1.94
N SER A 66 -18.32 -0.90 -2.23
CA SER A 66 -17.98 -1.77 -3.36
C SER A 66 -18.03 -1.02 -4.71
N GLU A 67 -18.91 -0.03 -4.86
CA GLU A 67 -18.96 0.82 -6.05
C GLU A 67 -17.70 1.67 -6.19
N ASP A 68 -17.16 2.20 -5.08
CA ASP A 68 -15.90 2.97 -5.09
C ASP A 68 -14.71 2.10 -5.54
N ILE A 69 -14.70 0.81 -5.18
CA ILE A 69 -13.67 -0.14 -5.63
C ILE A 69 -13.77 -0.34 -7.13
N GLU A 70 -14.97 -0.61 -7.65
CA GLU A 70 -15.19 -0.82 -9.08
C GLU A 70 -14.79 0.42 -9.89
N GLN A 71 -15.18 1.62 -9.43
CA GLN A 71 -14.78 2.87 -10.07
C GLN A 71 -13.26 3.07 -10.03
N ALA A 72 -12.62 2.82 -8.89
CA ALA A 72 -11.17 2.93 -8.77
C ALA A 72 -10.43 1.97 -9.72
N GLN A 73 -10.87 0.71 -9.82
CA GLN A 73 -10.31 -0.26 -10.76
C GLN A 73 -10.49 0.17 -12.22
N LEU A 74 -11.67 0.68 -12.58
CA LEU A 74 -11.93 1.20 -13.93
C LEU A 74 -11.07 2.40 -14.28
N LEU A 75 -10.89 3.34 -13.34
CA LEU A 75 -10.02 4.51 -13.53
C LEU A 75 -8.58 4.07 -13.80
N LEU A 76 -8.03 3.20 -12.96
CA LEU A 76 -6.66 2.72 -13.12
C LEU A 76 -6.48 1.90 -14.40
N THR A 77 -7.46 1.07 -14.76
CA THR A 77 -7.42 0.31 -16.02
C THR A 77 -7.33 1.24 -17.23
N ARG A 78 -8.13 2.32 -17.25
CA ARG A 78 -8.07 3.35 -18.29
C ARG A 78 -6.75 4.10 -18.31
N GLU A 79 -6.22 4.47 -17.14
CA GLU A 79 -4.94 5.19 -17.03
C GLU A 79 -3.73 4.33 -17.42
N MET A 80 -3.76 3.03 -17.12
CA MET A 80 -2.74 2.07 -17.52
C MET A 80 -2.85 1.64 -18.99
N GLY A 81 -3.96 1.96 -19.67
CA GLY A 81 -4.24 1.51 -21.03
C GLY A 81 -4.47 0.01 -21.16
N LEU A 82 -5.00 -0.62 -20.09
CA LEU A 82 -5.37 -2.03 -20.02
C LEU A 82 -6.83 -2.27 -20.44
#